data_AF-A0AA51F3Z6-F1
#
_entry.id   AF-A0AA51F3Z6-F1
#
_cell.length_a   1.000
_cell.length_b   1.000
_cell.length_c   1.000
_cell.angle_alpha   90.00
_cell.angle_beta   90.00
_cell.angle_gamma   90.00
#
_symmetry.space_group_name_H-M   'P 1'
#
loop_
_entity.id
_entity.type
_entity.pdbx_description
1 polymer ?
#
loop_
_entity_poly.entity_id
_entity_poly.type
_entity_poly.pdbx_seq_one_letter_code
_entity_poly.pdbx_strand_id
1 'polypeptide(L)' 'EHMLGWNIPEEHQDMVHEHWRNFPAVNKFWHFGLAFIYT' A
#
# COMPACT_ATOMS: atom_id res chain seq x y z
N GLU A 1 -13.56 -0.30 0.50
CA GLU A 1 -12.12 0.02 0.65
C GLU A 1 -11.34 -1.27 0.45
N HIS A 2 -10.15 -1.21 -0.16
CA HIS A 2 -9.33 -2.41 -0.37
C HIS A 2 -8.28 -2.55 0.74
N MET A 3 -7.80 -3.77 0.97
CA MET A 3 -6.73 -4.05 1.93
C MET A 3 -5.35 -3.85 1.29
N LEU A 4 -4.32 -3.56 2.09
CA LEU A 4 -2.97 -3.41 1.58
C LEU A 4 -2.51 -4.69 0.84
N GLY A 5 -1.96 -4.51 -0.37
CA GLY A 5 -1.53 -5.64 -1.21
C GLY A 5 -2.61 -6.24 -2.11
N TRP A 6 -3.83 -5.68 -2.13
CA TRP A 6 -4.93 -6.13 -3.01
C TRP A 6 -4.61 -6.11 -4.51
N ASN A 7 -3.69 -5.25 -4.93
CA ASN A 7 -3.33 -5.00 -6.32
C ASN A 7 -2.07 -5.75 -6.76
N ILE A 8 -1.57 -6.68 -5.94
CA ILE A 8 -0.34 -7.41 -6.19
C ILE A 8 -0.69 -8.80 -6.74
N PRO A 9 -0.06 -9.26 -7.84
CA PRO A 9 -0.24 -10.63 -8.35
C PRO A 9 0.07 -11.69 -7.31
N GLU A 10 -0.51 -12.88 -7.43
CA GLU A 10 -0.33 -13.98 -6.46
C GLU A 10 1.15 -14.35 -6.29
N GLU A 11 1.93 -14.36 -7.39
CA GLU A 11 3.37 -14.62 -7.37
C GLU A 11 4.22 -13.60 -6.59
N HIS A 12 3.66 -12.44 -6.26
CA HIS A 12 4.37 -11.35 -5.60
C HIS A 12 3.74 -10.96 -4.26
N GLN A 13 2.78 -11.75 -3.76
CA GLN A 13 2.10 -11.47 -2.51
C GLN A 13 3.10 -11.39 -1.32
N ASP A 14 4.22 -12.10 -1.38
CA ASP A 14 5.31 -12.07 -0.41
C ASP A 14 5.95 -10.69 -0.22
N MET A 15 5.83 -9.77 -1.18
CA MET A 15 6.30 -8.38 -1.05
C MET A 15 5.59 -7.61 0.08
N VAL A 16 4.41 -8.06 0.50
CA VAL A 16 3.68 -7.50 1.63
C VAL A 16 3.63 -8.52 2.75
N HIS A 17 4.35 -8.21 3.83
CA HIS A 17 4.36 -9.02 5.05
C HIS A 17 2.92 -9.28 5.53
N GLU A 18 2.64 -10.50 6.00
CA GLU A 18 1.30 -10.94 6.42
C GLU A 18 0.63 -9.97 7.41
N HIS A 19 1.40 -9.46 8.37
CA HIS A 19 0.96 -8.45 9.34
C HIS A 19 0.31 -7.24 8.67
N TRP A 20 0.91 -6.75 7.58
CA TRP A 20 0.49 -5.51 6.91
C TRP A 20 -0.73 -5.70 6.01
N ARG A 21 -1.07 -6.94 5.61
CA ARG A 21 -2.26 -7.23 4.77
C ARG A 21 -3.58 -6.99 5.50
N ASN A 22 -3.56 -6.92 6.84
CA ASN A 22 -4.75 -6.63 7.65
C ASN A 22 -5.08 -5.14 7.76
N PHE A 23 -4.31 -4.26 7.11
CA PHE A 23 -4.54 -2.82 7.12
C PHE A 23 -5.21 -2.36 5.81
N PRO A 24 -6.01 -1.28 5.86
CA PRO A 24 -6.59 -0.69 4.66
C PRO A 24 -5.49 -0.14 3.74
N ALA A 25 -5.71 -0.24 2.44
CA ALA A 25 -4.84 0.36 1.44
C ALA A 25 -4.80 1.89 1.62
N VAL A 26 -3.59 2.44 1.67
CA VAL A 26 -3.39 3.88 1.84
C VAL A 26 -4.01 4.64 0.68
N ASN A 27 -4.69 5.75 1.00
CA ASN A 27 -5.23 6.64 -0.02
C ASN A 27 -4.10 7.27 -0.83
N LYS A 28 -4.21 7.23 -2.17
CA LYS A 28 -3.27 7.83 -3.13
C LYS A 28 -2.89 9.29 -2.82
N PHE A 29 -3.77 10.06 -2.18
CA PHE A 29 -3.49 11.45 -1.81
C PHE A 29 -2.32 11.61 -0.83
N TRP A 30 -2.05 10.59 0.01
CA TRP A 30 -0.90 10.61 0.90
C TRP A 30 0.43 10.57 0.13
N HIS A 31 0.50 9.89 -1.01
CA HIS A 31 1.71 9.89 -1.84
C HIS A 31 1.99 11.29 -2.41
N PHE A 32 0.96 12.01 -2.86
CA PHE A 32 1.11 13.39 -3.33
C PHE A 32 1.51 14.35 -2.21
N GLY A 33 0.91 14.21 -1.02
CA GLY A 33 1.27 15.02 0.14
C GLY A 33 2.71 14.80 0.60
N LEU A 34 3.17 13.55 0.67
CA LEU A 34 4.55 13.22 1.01
C LEU A 34 5.53 13.74 -0.05
N ALA A 35 5.20 13.61 -1.34
CA ALA A 35 6.04 14.14 -2.41
C ALA A 35 6.29 15.66 -2.28
N PHE A 36 5.29 16.42 -1.81
CA PHE A 36 5.42 17.86 -1.60
C PHE A 36 6.32 18.24 -0.40
N ILE A 37 6.45 17.37 0.60
CA ILE A 37 7.25 17.61 1.80
C ILE A 37 8.70 17.13 1.62
N TYR A 38 8.92 16.13 0.76
CA TYR A 38 10.23 15.50 0.52
C TYR A 38 10.95 16.02 -0.75
N THR A 39 10.49 17.12 -1.39
CA THR A 39 11.26 17.90 -2.37
C THR A 39 12.32 18.76 -1.69
#